data_AF-A0A7D5K3J0-F1
#
_entry.id   AF-A0A7D5K3J0-F1
#
_cell.length_a   1.000
_cell.length_b   1.000
_cell.length_c   1.000
_cell.angle_alpha   90.00
_cell.angle_beta   90.00
_cell.angle_gamma   90.00
#
_symmetry.space_group_name_H-M   'P 1'
#
loop_
_entity.id
_entity.type
_entity.pdbx_description
1 polymer ?
#
loop_
_entity_poly.entity_id
_entity_poly.type
_entity_poly.pdbx_seq_one_letter_code
_entity_poly.pdbx_strand_id
1 'polypeptide(L)' 'MSAYTVSRLALDAGVSVHIVRDYLLRGLLRPVAYTTGGYGLFR' A
#
# COMPACT_ATOMS: atom_id res chain seq x y z
N MET A 1 -4.69 0.76 16.16
CA MET A 1 -4.66 0.15 14.82
C MET A 1 -3.52 0.78 14.04
N SER A 2 -2.49 0.01 13.70
CA SER A 2 -1.31 0.50 12.98
C SER A 2 -1.62 0.57 11.49
N ALA A 3 -1.65 1.77 10.92
CA ALA A 3 -1.76 1.94 9.48
C ALA A 3 -0.39 1.68 8.84
N TYR A 4 -0.32 0.78 7.86
CA TYR A 4 0.92 0.43 7.19
C TYR A 4 1.05 1.21 5.89
N THR A 5 2.22 1.78 5.63
CA THR A 5 2.52 2.39 4.33
C THR A 5 2.76 1.29 3.29
N VAL A 6 2.62 1.62 2.00
CA VAL A 6 2.94 0.73 0.87
C VAL A 6 4.30 0.03 1.05
N SER A 7 5.32 0.77 1.53
CA SER A 7 6.66 0.23 1.75
C SER A 7 6.70 -0.84 2.85
N ARG A 8 5.91 -0.67 3.91
CA ARG A 8 5.83 -1.65 5.00
C ARG A 8 5.03 -2.87 4.57
N LEU A 9 3.95 -2.69 3.81
CA LEU A 9 3.17 -3.77 3.21
C LEU A 9 4.04 -4.62 2.27
N ALA A 10 4.81 -3.95 1.40
CA ALA A 10 5.74 -4.61 0.48
C ALA A 10 6.78 -5.46 1.21
N LEU A 11 7.37 -4.91 2.28
CA LEU A 11 8.36 -5.61 3.10
C LEU A 11 7.78 -6.83 3.83
N ASP A 12 6.56 -6.70 4.37
CA ASP A 12 5.88 -7.79 5.09
C ASP A 12 5.44 -8.93 4.15
N ALA A 13 4.92 -8.56 2.97
CA ALA A 13 4.52 -9.52 1.95
C ALA A 13 5.70 -10.08 1.12
N GLY A 14 6.93 -9.61 1.36
CA GLY A 14 8.11 -10.03 0.60
C GLY A 14 8.08 -9.64 -0.89
N VAL A 15 7.28 -8.64 -1.25
CA VAL A 15 7.11 -8.17 -2.63
C VAL A 15 7.70 -6.77 -2.80
N SER A 16 8.02 -6.40 -4.04
CA SER A 16 8.49 -5.04 -4.33
C SER A 16 7.34 -4.03 -4.21
N VAL A 17 7.66 -2.81 -3.75
CA VAL A 17 6.75 -1.65 -3.73
C VAL A 17 6.11 -1.40 -5.10
N HIS A 18 6.83 -1.68 -6.18
CA HIS A 18 6.31 -1.54 -7.55
C HIS A 18 5.17 -2.52 -7.85
N ILE A 19 5.23 -3.75 -7.34
CA ILE A 19 4.16 -4.74 -7.50
C ILE A 19 2.91 -4.31 -6.73
N VAL A 20 3.08 -3.83 -5.50
CA VAL A 20 1.96 -3.27 -4.71
C VAL A 20 1.32 -2.07 -5.42
N ARG A 21 2.14 -1.18 -6.01
CA ARG A 21 1.66 -0.06 -6.82
C ARG A 21 0.94 -0.50 -8.09
N ASP A 22 1.43 -1.54 -8.77
CA ASP A 22 0.75 -2.12 -9.94
C ASP A 22 -0.62 -2.68 -9.55
N TYR A 23 -0.74 -3.40 -8.43
CA TYR A 23 -2.03 -3.85 -7.91
C TYR A 23 -2.96 -2.72 -7.50
N LEU A 24 -2.43 -1.63 -6.97
CA LEU A 24 -3.20 -0.41 -6.68
C LEU A 24 -3.73 0.24 -7.94
N LEU A 25 -2.88 0.39 -8.96
CA LEU A 25 -3.26 0.98 -10.25
C LEU A 25 -4.28 0.12 -10.99
N ARG A 26 -4.16 -1.20 -10.89
CA ARG A 26 -5.15 -2.14 -11.45
C ARG A 26 -6.42 -2.27 -10.59
N GLY A 27 -6.46 -1.64 -9.41
CA GLY A 27 -7.61 -1.65 -8.51
C GLY A 27 -7.85 -2.96 -7.76
N LEU A 28 -6.88 -3.90 -7.79
CA LEU A 28 -6.92 -5.13 -7.00
C LEU A 28 -6.69 -4.85 -5.51
N LEU A 29 -5.84 -3.87 -5.21
CA LEU A 29 -5.57 -3.40 -3.86
C LEU A 29 -6.23 -2.05 -3.66
N ARG A 30 -6.99 -1.90 -2.57
CA ARG A 30 -7.61 -0.63 -2.18
C ARG A 30 -7.03 -0.18 -0.85
N PRO A 31 -6.40 1.00 -0.78
CA PRO A 31 -5.93 1.53 0.49
C PRO A 31 -7.12 1.86 1.37
N VAL A 32 -6.97 1.58 2.67
CA VAL A 32 -7.99 1.83 3.68
C VAL A 32 -8.11 3.33 3.98
N ALA A 33 -7.01 4.07 3.82
CA ALA A 33 -6.98 5.52 3.95
C ALA A 33 -5.86 6.10 3.07
N TYR A 34 -5.92 7.41 2.81
CA TYR A 34 -4.81 8.14 2.20
C TYR A 34 -4.27 9.14 3.23
N THR A 35 -2.95 9.26 3.32
CA THR A 35 -2.34 10.36 4.09
C THR A 35 -2.57 11.67 3.35
N THR A 36 -2.46 12.80 4.05
CA THR A 36 -2.51 14.15 3.44
C THR A 36 -1.46 14.33 2.34
N GLY A 37 -0.37 13.55 2.35
CA GLY A 37 0.65 13.54 1.30
C GLY A 37 0.34 12.64 0.09
N GLY A 38 -0.86 12.05 0.02
CA GLY A 38 -1.28 11.18 -1.10
C GLY A 38 -0.78 9.74 -1.01
N TYR A 39 -0.18 9.33 0.12
CA TYR A 39 0.28 7.95 0.30
C TYR A 39 -0.86 7.05 0.77
N GLY A 40 -1.06 5.92 0.11
CA GLY A 40 -2.02 4.90 0.54
C GLY A 40 -1.58 4.23 1.84
N LEU A 41 -2.51 4.15 2.80
CA LEU A 41 -2.42 3.40 4.04
C LEU A 41 -3.18 2.08 3.89
N PHE A 42 -2.55 1.00 4.33
CA PHE A 42 -3.06 -0.37 4.26
C PHE A 42 -3.22 -0.94 5.66
N ARG A 43 -4.09 -1.94 5.79
CA ARG A 43 -4.35 -2.69 7.01
C ARG A 43 -4.19 -4.17 6.73
#